data_AF-A0A951ZHL5-F1
#
_entry.id   AF-A0A951ZHL5-F1
#
_cell.length_a   1.000
_cell.length_b   1.000
_cell.length_c   1.000
_cell.angle_alpha   90.00
_cell.angle_beta   90.00
_cell.angle_gamma   90.00
#
_symmetry.space_group_name_H-M   'P 1'
#
loop_
_entity.id
_entity.type
_entity.pdbx_description
1 polymer ?
#
loop_
_entity_poly.entity_id
_entity_poly.type
_entity_poly.pdbx_seq_one_letter_code
_entity_poly.pdbx_strand_id
1 'polypeptide(L)' 'MTLEEFKTAVEALRTDGPPQIAAAASLDAWTDARNHLVGRASGRLSELMTALGTLPKEDRREAGQLANAVKQELEVLLD' A
#
# COMPACT_ATOMS: atom_id res chain seq x y z
N MET A 1 7.93 1.03 -14.64
CA MET A 1 6.50 0.88 -14.37
C MET A 1 5.76 2.02 -15.04
N THR A 2 4.63 1.75 -15.67
CA THR A 2 3.72 2.76 -16.24
C THR A 2 2.72 3.26 -15.20
N LEU A 3 1.99 4.33 -15.48
CA LEU A 3 0.91 4.82 -14.62
C LEU A 3 -0.19 3.77 -14.40
N GLU A 4 -0.58 3.04 -15.45
CA GLU A 4 -1.63 2.01 -15.35
C GLU A 4 -1.19 0.80 -14.51
N GLU A 5 0.07 0.40 -14.64
CA GLU A 5 0.67 -0.63 -13.77
C GLU A 5 0.71 -0.16 -12.31
N PHE A 6 1.07 1.12 -12.06
CA PHE A 6 1.03 1.71 -10.72
C PHE A 6 -0.37 1.63 -10.11
N LYS A 7 -1.38 2.10 -10.86
CA LYS A 7 -2.78 2.12 -10.42
C LYS A 7 -3.28 0.72 -10.08
N THR A 8 -3.00 -0.24 -10.95
CA THR A 8 -3.36 -1.64 -10.74
C THR A 8 -2.73 -2.19 -9.46
N ALA A 9 -1.46 -1.89 -9.20
CA ALA A 9 -0.75 -2.37 -8.02
C ALA A 9 -1.28 -1.72 -6.71
N VAL A 10 -1.63 -0.43 -6.74
CA VAL A 10 -2.29 0.25 -5.61
C VAL A 10 -3.69 -0.32 -5.36
N GLU A 11 -4.45 -0.58 -6.42
CA GLU A 11 -5.79 -1.18 -6.32
C GLU A 11 -5.75 -2.60 -5.73
N ALA A 12 -4.76 -3.40 -6.14
CA ALA A 12 -4.51 -4.70 -5.53
C ALA A 12 -4.20 -4.56 -4.04
N LEU A 13 -3.36 -3.61 -3.64
CA LEU A 13 -3.09 -3.34 -2.22
C LEU A 13 -4.36 -2.95 -1.46
N ARG A 14 -5.23 -2.12 -2.04
CA ARG A 14 -6.52 -1.72 -1.46
C ARG A 14 -7.45 -2.91 -1.25
N THR A 15 -7.50 -3.83 -2.21
CA THR A 15 -8.41 -4.99 -2.17
C THR A 15 -7.88 -6.10 -1.25
N ASP A 16 -6.56 -6.35 -1.27
CA ASP A 16 -5.94 -7.46 -0.53
C ASP A 16 -5.69 -7.13 0.94
N GLY A 17 -5.48 -5.84 1.27
CA GLY A 17 -5.07 -5.41 2.60
C GLY A 17 -6.11 -5.69 3.69
N PRO A 18 -7.37 -5.24 3.55
CA PRO A 18 -8.39 -5.43 4.59
C PRO A 18 -8.61 -6.90 4.99
N PRO A 19 -8.71 -7.87 4.05
CA PRO A 19 -8.81 -9.29 4.40
C PRO A 19 -7.62 -9.82 5.19
N GLN A 20 -6.39 -9.37 4.88
CA GLN A 20 -5.18 -9.80 5.61
C GLN A 20 -5.18 -9.29 7.05
N ILE A 21 -5.62 -8.03 7.25
CA ILE A 21 -5.75 -7.44 8.58
C ILE A 21 -6.83 -8.17 9.37
N ALA A 22 -8.00 -8.42 8.76
CA ALA A 22 -9.11 -9.11 9.41
C ALA A 22 -8.81 -10.57 9.77
N ALA A 23 -7.92 -11.24 9.03
CA ALA A 23 -7.50 -12.62 9.29
C ALA A 23 -6.50 -12.75 10.45
N ALA A 24 -5.92 -11.65 10.94
CA ALA A 24 -4.94 -11.68 12.02
C ALA A 24 -5.60 -12.03 13.37
N ALA A 25 -5.48 -13.29 13.80
CA ALA A 25 -6.08 -13.80 15.03
C ALA A 25 -5.18 -13.68 16.27
N SER A 26 -3.97 -13.11 16.13
CA SER A 26 -3.02 -12.89 17.23
C SER A 26 -2.27 -11.59 17.04
N LEU A 27 -1.67 -11.07 18.11
CA LEU A 27 -0.85 -9.85 18.05
C LEU A 27 0.36 -10.01 17.12
N ASP A 28 0.95 -11.21 17.07
CA ASP A 28 2.04 -11.52 16.15
C ASP A 28 1.55 -11.50 14.70
N ALA A 29 0.43 -12.18 14.40
CA ALA A 29 -0.16 -12.18 13.06
C ALA A 29 -0.57 -10.77 12.60
N TRP A 30 -1.05 -9.94 13.54
CA TRP A 30 -1.39 -8.55 13.27
C TRP A 30 -0.14 -7.72 12.96
N THR A 31 0.93 -7.92 13.73
CA THR A 31 2.21 -7.23 13.53
C THR A 31 2.82 -7.61 12.18
N ASP A 32 2.73 -8.88 11.78
CA ASP A 32 3.17 -9.37 10.49
C ASP A 32 2.35 -8.75 9.34
N ALA A 33 1.02 -8.72 9.46
CA ALA A 33 0.16 -8.06 8.48
C ALA A 33 0.49 -6.57 8.33
N ARG A 34 0.66 -5.85 9.45
CA ARG A 34 1.08 -4.44 9.46
C ARG A 34 2.42 -4.25 8.75
N ASN A 35 3.42 -5.05 9.10
CA ASN A 35 4.75 -4.95 8.52
C ASN A 35 4.74 -5.27 7.02
N HIS A 36 3.96 -6.26 6.59
CA HIS A 36 3.82 -6.63 5.19
C HIS A 36 3.11 -5.57 4.34
N LEU A 37 2.08 -4.91 4.89
CA LEU A 37 1.29 -3.93 4.14
C LEU A 37 1.91 -2.53 4.15
N VAL A 38 2.16 -1.99 5.35
CA VAL A 38 2.57 -0.59 5.57
C VAL A 38 3.97 -0.45 6.19
N GLY A 39 4.70 -1.55 6.35
CA GLY A 39 6.05 -1.53 6.91
C GLY A 39 7.01 -0.64 6.11
N ARG A 40 7.74 0.21 6.83
CA ARG A 40 8.66 1.21 6.25
C ARG A 40 9.85 0.65 5.46
N ALA A 41 10.25 -0.60 5.73
CA ALA A 41 11.46 -1.20 5.15
C ALA A 41 11.16 -2.11 3.95
N SER A 42 10.05 -2.85 4.00
CA SER A 42 9.70 -3.89 3.01
C SER A 42 8.19 -4.10 2.88
N GLY A 43 7.38 -3.13 3.29
CA GLY A 43 5.94 -3.21 3.11
C GLY A 43 5.57 -2.90 1.66
N ARG A 44 4.51 -3.54 1.16
CA ARG A 44 3.98 -3.33 -0.20
C ARG A 44 3.76 -1.86 -0.53
N LEU A 45 3.24 -1.08 0.43
CA LEU A 45 3.07 0.36 0.25
C LEU A 45 4.41 1.10 0.07
N SER A 46 5.45 0.73 0.82
CA SER A 46 6.78 1.35 0.72
C SER A 46 7.45 1.05 -0.63
N GLU A 47 7.24 -0.15 -1.18
CA GLU A 47 7.68 -0.51 -2.52
C GLU A 47 6.96 0.33 -3.59
N LEU A 48 5.65 0.51 -3.45
CA LEU A 48 4.85 1.38 -4.32
C LEU A 48 5.34 2.84 -4.25
N MET A 49 5.64 3.36 -3.06
CA MET A 49 6.19 4.71 -2.91
C MET A 49 7.57 4.87 -3.54
N THR A 50 8.39 3.81 -3.54
CA THR A 50 9.65 3.79 -4.28
C THR A 50 9.39 3.84 -5.78
N ALA A 51 8.46 3.03 -6.27
CA ALA A 51 8.09 2.98 -7.68
C ALA A 51 7.45 4.29 -8.17
N LEU A 52 6.70 5.00 -7.32
CA LEU A 52 6.14 6.33 -7.58
C LEU A 52 7.24 7.33 -7.98
N GLY A 53 8.40 7.27 -7.32
CA GLY A 53 9.56 8.12 -7.63
C GLY A 53 10.14 7.89 -9.03
N THR A 54 9.86 6.74 -9.63
CA THR A 54 10.34 6.36 -10.98
C THR A 54 9.38 6.75 -12.11
N LEU A 55 8.14 7.15 -11.78
CA LEU A 55 7.16 7.58 -12.78
C LEU A 55 7.55 8.92 -13.43
N PRO A 56 7.06 9.20 -14.66
CA PRO A 56 7.10 10.53 -15.26
C PRO A 56 6.52 11.59 -14.31
N LYS A 57 7.03 12.83 -14.38
CA LYS A 57 6.68 13.88 -13.40
C LYS A 57 5.19 14.23 -13.44
N GLU A 58 4.61 14.22 -14.63
CA GLU A 58 3.20 14.43 -14.94
C GLU A 58 2.30 13.40 -14.24
N ASP A 59 2.74 12.15 -14.15
CA ASP A 59 1.95 11.03 -13.60
C ASP A 59 2.03 10.93 -12.08
N ARG A 60 3.13 11.43 -11.48
CA ARG A 60 3.40 11.33 -10.03
C ARG A 60 2.29 11.94 -9.18
N ARG A 61 1.66 13.03 -9.64
CA ARG A 61 0.61 13.69 -8.88
C ARG A 61 -0.59 12.76 -8.71
N GLU A 62 -1.08 12.20 -9.81
CA GLU A 62 -2.23 11.30 -9.81
C GLU A 62 -1.92 10.00 -9.05
N ALA A 63 -0.79 9.36 -9.36
CA ALA A 63 -0.33 8.15 -8.71
C ALA A 63 -0.14 8.35 -7.18
N GLY A 64 0.45 9.48 -6.77
CA GLY A 64 0.68 9.79 -5.36
C GLY A 64 -0.61 10.05 -4.58
N GLN A 65 -1.63 10.64 -5.21
CA GLN A 65 -2.95 10.81 -4.59
C GLN A 65 -3.61 9.46 -4.32
N LEU A 66 -3.58 8.55 -5.30
CA LEU A 66 -4.13 7.20 -5.17
C LEU A 66 -3.42 6.40 -4.06
N ALA A 67 -2.08 6.40 -4.06
CA ALA A 67 -1.30 5.69 -3.05
C ALA A 67 -1.53 6.24 -1.64
N ASN A 68 -1.64 7.56 -1.48
CA ASN A 68 -1.92 8.18 -0.19
C ASN A 68 -3.34 7.87 0.32
N ALA A 69 -4.34 7.77 -0.57
CA ALA A 69 -5.69 7.39 -0.17
C ALA A 69 -5.70 5.95 0.40
N VAL A 70 -5.10 5.01 -0.32
CA VAL A 70 -5.01 3.60 0.14
C VAL A 70 -4.17 3.48 1.41
N LYS A 71 -3.09 4.26 1.54
CA LYS A 71 -2.32 4.34 2.78
C LYS A 71 -3.21 4.68 3.97
N GLN A 72 -4.03 5.73 3.87
CA GLN A 72 -4.90 6.18 4.95
C GLN A 72 -5.95 5.11 5.28
N GLU A 73 -6.55 4.48 4.26
CA GLU A 73 -7.52 3.40 4.46
C GLU A 73 -6.90 2.22 5.24
N LEU A 74 -5.67 1.81 4.90
CA LEU A 74 -4.97 0.74 5.60
C LEU A 74 -4.54 1.15 7.01
N GLU A 75 -4.06 2.38 7.20
CA GLU A 75 -3.69 2.89 8.52
C GLU A 75 -4.89 2.89 9.47
N VAL A 76 -6.08 3.29 9.00
CA VAL A 76 -7.32 3.24 9.80
C VAL A 76 -7.72 1.83 10.22
N LEU A 77 -7.44 0.82 9.40
CA LEU A 77 -7.71 -0.58 9.74
C LEU A 77 -6.65 -1.18 10.69
N LEU A 78 -5.49 -0.53 10.80
CA LEU A 78 -4.33 -0.95 11.59
C LEU A 78 -4.14 -0.08 12.86
N ASP A 79 -5.12 0.74 13.21
CA ASP A 79 -5.18 1.48 14.48
C ASP A 79 -6.16 0.79 15.44
#